data_AF-A0A841NBL5-F1
#
_entry.id   AF-A0A841NBL5-F1
#
_cell.length_a   1.000
_cell.length_b   1.000
_cell.length_c   1.000
_cell.angle_alpha   90.00
_cell.angle_beta   90.00
_cell.angle_gamma   90.00
#
_symmetry.space_group_name_H-M   'P 1'
#
loop_
_entity.id
_entity.type
_entity.pdbx_description
1 polymer ?
#
loop_
_entity_poly.entity_id
_entity_poly.type
_entity_poly.pdbx_seq_one_letter_code
_entity_poly.pdbx_strand_id
1 'polypeptide(L)'
;MADTQPQLYFFRNQAYFLKENFIINDEELLQKFTTSIEHLCYFTLEMDKIIDGDYKVNSIEVKNYDFYSAVKSHQESVRIMTEIFPKDHGFWDHLDENNLQYYTTLSREKHNTLIKPILTLKEFEEYAVAKHALAFIPIIGLNYIFSSRGNTEKLKEVYTFIFKGIQMNDDIEDLSADIQNDQWTYVRSRVEEFIKENNLDNESGLDKFEERVFYVSGIAEELIAYSKEQFINARNIALENDYKEIVRWLDETISDLSNNEELVSDLVNN
;
A
#
# COMPACT_ATOMS: atom_id res chain seq x y z
N MET A 1 -1.20 26.47 9.60
CA MET A 1 -2.49 26.33 8.90
C MET A 1 -2.83 24.86 8.99
N ALA A 2 -3.99 24.55 9.60
CA ALA A 2 -4.58 23.23 9.85
C ALA A 2 -3.66 22.10 10.34
N ASP A 3 -3.78 21.75 11.63
CA ASP A 3 -3.50 20.40 12.16
C ASP A 3 -4.43 19.41 11.44
N THR A 4 -4.05 18.94 10.24
CA THR A 4 -4.60 17.71 9.69
C THR A 4 -3.90 16.57 10.41
N GLN A 5 -4.65 15.80 11.21
CA GLN A 5 -4.10 14.64 11.90
C GLN A 5 -3.37 13.73 10.89
N PRO A 6 -2.14 13.28 11.18
CA PRO A 6 -1.34 12.40 10.32
C PRO A 6 -2.01 11.08 9.90
N GLN A 7 -3.19 10.78 10.44
CA GLN A 7 -3.86 9.49 10.42
C GLN A 7 -4.37 9.06 9.03
N LEU A 8 -4.66 9.99 8.12
CA LEU A 8 -5.29 9.69 6.82
C LEU A 8 -4.34 9.11 5.75
N TYR A 9 -3.02 9.20 5.89
CA TYR A 9 -2.08 8.73 4.87
C TYR A 9 -0.91 7.94 5.46
N PHE A 10 -1.10 6.63 5.67
CA PHE A 10 -0.10 5.75 6.29
C PHE A 10 1.30 5.88 5.66
N PHE A 11 1.39 5.74 4.33
CA PHE A 11 2.67 5.76 3.62
C PHE A 11 3.40 7.11 3.67
N ARG A 12 2.66 8.23 3.72
CA ARG A 12 3.25 9.58 3.79
C ARG A 12 3.76 9.92 5.19
N ASN A 13 3.29 9.20 6.21
CA ASN A 13 3.60 9.47 7.61
C ASN A 13 4.42 8.36 8.26
N GLN A 14 5.16 7.56 7.47
CA GLN A 14 5.96 6.44 8.01
C GLN A 14 6.94 6.87 9.10
N ALA A 15 7.67 7.98 8.91
CA ALA A 15 8.60 8.47 9.93
C ALA A 15 7.89 8.82 11.25
N TYR A 16 6.66 9.33 11.20
CA TYR A 16 5.84 9.61 12.38
C TYR A 16 5.52 8.33 13.15
N PHE A 17 5.03 7.29 12.46
CA PHE A 17 4.71 6.00 13.09
C PHE A 17 5.93 5.25 13.63
N LEU A 18 7.11 5.51 13.05
CA LEU A 18 8.35 4.83 13.41
C LEU A 18 9.13 5.52 14.52
N LYS A 19 9.05 6.86 14.65
CA LYS A 19 9.92 7.66 15.53
C LYS A 19 9.99 7.11 16.96
N GLU A 20 8.86 6.74 17.54
CA GLU A 20 8.82 6.27 18.94
C GLU A 20 9.48 4.90 19.14
N ASN A 21 9.68 4.13 18.07
CA ASN A 21 10.30 2.80 18.12
C ASN A 21 11.83 2.85 18.18
N PHE A 22 12.42 4.06 18.12
CA PHE A 22 13.86 4.27 18.13
C PHE A 22 14.29 5.23 19.25
N ILE A 23 15.55 5.12 19.65
CA ILE A 23 16.20 6.04 20.59
C ILE A 23 16.82 7.17 19.77
N ILE A 24 16.08 8.26 19.64
CA ILE A 24 16.53 9.44 18.88
C ILE A 24 17.49 10.27 19.75
N ASN A 25 18.76 10.27 19.38
CA ASN A 25 19.82 11.06 20.01
C ASN A 25 20.31 12.22 19.14
N ASP A 26 19.84 12.30 17.89
CA ASP A 26 20.14 13.37 16.93
C ASP A 26 18.88 13.71 16.12
N GLU A 27 18.18 14.77 16.52
CA GLU A 27 16.95 15.23 15.86
C GLU A 27 17.23 15.87 14.49
N GLU A 28 18.44 16.43 14.26
CA GLU A 28 18.79 16.99 12.95
C GLU A 28 18.96 15.87 11.93
N LEU A 29 19.64 14.79 12.33
CA LEU A 29 19.81 13.61 11.50
C LEU A 29 18.47 12.91 11.22
N LEU A 30 17.61 12.79 12.23
CA LEU A 30 16.25 12.26 12.04
C LEU A 30 15.46 13.10 11.03
N GLN A 31 15.52 14.43 11.13
CA GLN A 31 14.81 15.31 10.22
C GLN A 31 15.34 15.19 8.79
N LYS A 32 16.67 15.14 8.60
CA LYS A 32 17.28 14.91 7.28
C LYS A 32 16.82 13.59 6.67
N PHE A 33 16.84 12.51 7.44
CA PHE A 33 16.36 11.20 6.98
C PHE A 33 14.87 11.23 6.66
N THR A 34 14.05 11.85 7.51
CA THR A 34 12.60 11.98 7.28
C THR A 34 12.30 12.70 5.98
N THR A 35 12.97 13.83 5.73
CA THR A 35 12.80 14.60 4.50
C THR A 35 13.24 13.82 3.26
N SER A 36 14.29 13.00 3.33
CA SER A 36 14.67 12.15 2.19
C SER A 36 13.61 11.07 1.92
N ILE A 37 13.05 10.46 2.97
CA ILE A 37 11.95 9.49 2.85
C ILE A 37 10.68 10.13 2.27
N GLU A 38 10.32 11.34 2.68
CA GLU A 38 9.17 12.07 2.10
C GLU A 38 9.36 12.29 0.60
N HIS A 39 10.58 12.66 0.18
CA HIS A 39 10.93 12.82 -1.22
C HIS A 39 10.86 11.50 -2.00
N LEU A 40 11.33 10.39 -1.41
CA LEU A 40 11.24 9.06 -1.99
C LEU A 40 9.79 8.61 -2.13
N CYS A 41 8.98 8.77 -1.08
CA CYS A 41 7.56 8.42 -1.06
C CYS A 41 6.78 9.20 -2.13
N TYR A 42 7.01 10.51 -2.23
CA TYR A 42 6.41 11.31 -3.29
C TYR A 42 6.78 10.78 -4.68
N PHE A 43 8.06 10.49 -4.92
CA PHE A 43 8.47 9.91 -6.21
C PHE A 43 7.77 8.58 -6.50
N THR A 44 7.72 7.66 -5.54
CA THR A 44 7.06 6.35 -5.71
C THR A 44 5.58 6.50 -6.06
N LEU A 45 4.84 7.33 -5.31
CA LEU A 45 3.41 7.57 -5.56
C LEU A 45 3.15 8.22 -6.92
N GLU A 46 3.99 9.16 -7.34
CA GLU A 46 3.81 9.80 -8.65
C GLU A 46 4.19 8.86 -9.80
N MET A 47 5.21 8.01 -9.62
CA MET A 47 5.57 6.99 -10.60
C MET A 47 4.49 5.94 -10.80
N ASP A 48 3.80 5.54 -9.72
CA ASP A 48 2.67 4.61 -9.77
C ASP A 48 1.55 5.16 -10.67
N LYS A 49 1.09 6.39 -10.39
CA LYS A 49 0.14 7.12 -11.24
C LYS A 49 0.57 7.26 -12.70
N ILE A 50 1.87 7.46 -12.96
CA ILE A 50 2.42 7.55 -14.34
C ILE A 50 2.26 6.20 -15.04
N ILE A 51 2.56 5.11 -14.35
CA ILE A 51 2.50 3.74 -14.85
C ILE A 51 1.04 3.30 -15.05
N ASP A 52 0.12 3.78 -14.22
CA ASP A 52 -1.32 3.48 -14.31
C ASP A 52 -2.06 4.33 -15.34
N GLY A 53 -1.41 5.39 -15.85
CA GLY A 53 -1.99 6.24 -16.88
C GLY A 53 -2.99 7.27 -16.36
N ASP A 54 -2.95 7.57 -15.05
CA ASP A 54 -3.82 8.55 -14.40
C ASP A 54 -3.63 9.99 -14.92
N TYR A 55 -2.49 10.26 -15.55
CA TYR A 55 -2.21 11.54 -16.17
C TYR A 55 -2.98 11.70 -17.49
N LYS A 56 -4.15 12.35 -17.40
CA LYS A 56 -4.89 12.80 -18.58
C LYS A 56 -4.16 13.97 -19.24
N VAL A 57 -3.44 13.69 -20.33
CA VAL A 57 -2.81 14.72 -21.19
C VAL A 57 -3.89 15.45 -22.01
N ASN A 58 -4.73 16.24 -21.34
CA ASN A 58 -5.89 16.88 -21.97
C ASN A 58 -5.63 18.32 -22.47
N SER A 59 -4.40 18.84 -22.41
CA SER A 59 -4.07 20.10 -23.08
C SER A 59 -2.58 20.25 -23.37
N ILE A 60 -2.27 20.96 -24.45
CA ILE A 60 -0.91 21.38 -24.88
C ILE A 60 -0.24 22.33 -23.86
N GLU A 61 -0.97 22.74 -22.81
CA GLU A 61 -0.39 23.47 -21.69
C GLU A 61 0.29 22.48 -20.73
N VAL A 62 1.58 22.27 -20.93
CA VAL A 62 2.50 21.63 -19.97
C VAL A 62 2.60 22.51 -18.71
N LYS A 63 1.53 22.60 -17.93
CA LYS A 63 1.49 23.33 -16.64
C LYS A 63 1.78 22.42 -15.45
N ASN A 64 1.70 21.11 -15.65
CA ASN A 64 1.98 20.12 -14.64
C ASN A 64 3.26 19.35 -15.01
N TYR A 65 4.38 19.79 -14.45
CA TYR A 65 5.67 19.10 -14.54
C TYR A 65 5.71 17.90 -13.58
N ASP A 66 4.66 17.10 -13.51
CA ASP A 66 4.50 16.08 -12.46
C ASP A 66 5.58 14.99 -12.58
N PHE A 67 5.87 14.54 -13.80
CA PHE A 67 7.01 13.65 -14.09
C PHE A 67 8.36 14.29 -13.69
N TYR A 68 8.60 15.54 -14.08
CA TYR A 68 9.84 16.23 -13.74
C TYR A 68 9.97 16.45 -12.22
N SER A 69 8.86 16.75 -11.54
CA SER A 69 8.80 16.95 -10.09
C SER A 69 9.08 15.64 -9.36
N ALA A 70 8.53 14.52 -9.82
CA ALA A 70 8.82 13.19 -9.30
C ALA A 70 10.31 12.87 -9.44
N VAL A 71 10.89 13.03 -10.64
CA VAL A 71 12.32 12.79 -10.88
C VAL A 71 13.20 13.70 -10.02
N LYS A 72 12.86 14.98 -9.91
CA LYS A 72 13.58 15.94 -9.06
C LYS A 72 13.51 15.54 -7.59
N SER A 73 12.36 15.07 -7.12
CA SER A 73 12.17 14.58 -5.76
C SER A 73 13.04 13.35 -5.49
N HIS A 74 13.11 12.40 -6.43
CA HIS A 74 14.00 11.25 -6.31
C HIS A 74 15.48 11.66 -6.21
N GLN A 75 15.92 12.59 -7.07
CA GLN A 75 17.28 13.12 -7.03
C GLN A 75 17.60 13.79 -5.68
N GLU A 76 16.65 14.54 -5.13
CA GLU A 76 16.79 15.19 -3.83
C GLU A 76 16.86 14.18 -2.68
N SER A 77 15.99 13.15 -2.71
CA SER A 77 16.06 12.02 -1.77
C SER A 77 17.45 11.39 -1.76
N VAL A 78 17.97 11.02 -2.94
CA VAL A 78 19.29 10.37 -3.06
C VAL A 78 20.39 11.32 -2.58
N ARG A 79 20.35 12.60 -2.94
CA ARG A 79 21.32 13.60 -2.49
C ARG A 79 21.41 13.64 -0.96
N ILE A 80 20.27 13.77 -0.29
CA ILE A 80 20.22 13.80 1.18
C ILE A 80 20.68 12.45 1.77
N MET A 81 20.24 11.32 1.21
CA MET A 81 20.65 9.99 1.70
C MET A 81 22.16 9.76 1.61
N THR A 82 22.85 10.29 0.58
CA THR A 82 24.32 10.20 0.47
C THR A 82 25.07 11.01 1.51
N GLU A 83 24.43 12.00 2.14
CA GLU A 83 25.01 12.72 3.28
C GLU A 83 24.88 11.92 4.59
N ILE A 84 23.93 10.97 4.64
CA ILE A 84 23.64 10.14 5.82
C ILE A 84 24.40 8.81 5.75
N PHE A 85 24.38 8.15 4.60
CA PHE A 85 24.95 6.82 4.39
C PHE A 85 26.16 6.90 3.43
N PRO A 86 27.36 6.49 3.89
CA PRO A 86 28.52 6.33 3.02
C PRO A 86 28.24 5.41 1.83
N LYS A 87 29.00 5.58 0.75
CA LYS A 87 28.78 4.84 -0.52
C LYS A 87 28.81 3.30 -0.37
N ASP A 88 29.62 2.79 0.53
CA ASP A 88 29.82 1.37 0.82
C ASP A 88 28.95 0.85 1.99
N HIS A 89 28.00 1.66 2.45
CA HIS A 89 27.10 1.30 3.54
C HIS A 89 26.01 0.32 3.07
N GLY A 90 25.72 -0.72 3.86
CA GLY A 90 24.74 -1.76 3.51
C GLY A 90 23.29 -1.30 3.36
N PHE A 91 22.97 -0.05 3.73
CA PHE A 91 21.69 0.58 3.41
C PHE A 91 21.40 0.58 1.90
N TRP A 92 22.43 0.81 1.07
CA TRP A 92 22.26 0.86 -0.39
C TRP A 92 21.86 -0.49 -0.97
N ASP A 93 22.42 -1.59 -0.45
CA ASP A 93 22.04 -2.95 -0.88
C ASP A 93 20.56 -3.23 -0.58
N HIS A 94 20.07 -2.83 0.60
CA HIS A 94 18.66 -2.95 0.95
C HIS A 94 17.76 -2.05 0.09
N LEU A 95 18.20 -0.83 -0.22
CA LEU A 95 17.45 0.06 -1.11
C LEU A 95 17.34 -0.53 -2.51
N ASP A 96 18.41 -1.07 -3.05
CA ASP A 96 18.44 -1.71 -4.36
C ASP A 96 17.56 -2.98 -4.40
N GLU A 97 17.61 -3.80 -3.35
CA GLU A 97 16.75 -4.99 -3.21
C GLU A 97 15.26 -4.63 -3.23
N ASN A 98 14.84 -3.65 -2.44
CA ASN A 98 13.43 -3.25 -2.36
C ASN A 98 12.98 -2.51 -3.63
N ASN A 99 13.86 -1.72 -4.28
CA ASN A 99 13.57 -1.13 -5.59
C ASN A 99 13.34 -2.21 -6.65
N LEU A 100 14.23 -3.22 -6.71
CA LEU A 100 14.11 -4.32 -7.65
C LEU A 100 12.78 -5.06 -7.42
N GLN A 101 12.46 -5.37 -6.17
CA GLN A 101 11.20 -6.03 -5.82
C GLN A 101 9.97 -5.20 -6.24
N TYR A 102 9.97 -3.89 -5.97
CA TYR A 102 8.91 -2.98 -6.38
C TYR A 102 8.71 -2.96 -7.90
N TYR A 103 9.76 -2.65 -8.68
CA TYR A 103 9.65 -2.48 -10.13
C TYR A 103 9.37 -3.80 -10.87
N THR A 104 9.90 -4.92 -10.39
CA THR A 104 9.55 -6.24 -10.94
C THR A 104 8.10 -6.60 -10.66
N THR A 105 7.56 -6.18 -9.51
CA THR A 105 6.15 -6.38 -9.17
C THR A 105 5.21 -5.57 -10.06
N LEU A 106 5.51 -4.30 -10.30
CA LEU A 106 4.74 -3.48 -11.25
C LEU A 106 4.78 -4.07 -12.67
N SER A 107 5.94 -4.58 -13.08
CA SER A 107 6.07 -5.25 -14.39
C SER A 107 5.22 -6.52 -14.46
N ARG A 108 5.17 -7.30 -13.37
CA ARG A 108 4.35 -8.52 -13.25
C ARG A 108 2.86 -8.18 -13.26
N GLU A 109 2.44 -7.13 -12.57
CA GLU A 109 1.05 -6.63 -12.58
C GLU A 109 0.59 -6.31 -14.01
N LYS A 110 1.37 -5.53 -14.77
CA LYS A 110 1.04 -5.25 -16.18
C LYS A 110 1.05 -6.50 -17.05
N HIS A 111 1.92 -7.46 -16.77
CA HIS A 111 1.91 -8.75 -17.46
C HIS A 111 0.64 -9.57 -17.15
N ASN A 112 0.21 -9.58 -15.88
CA ASN A 112 -1.01 -10.26 -15.45
C ASN A 112 -2.25 -9.67 -16.11
N THR A 113 -2.29 -8.34 -16.28
CA THR A 113 -3.34 -7.67 -17.08
C THR A 113 -3.45 -8.23 -18.51
N LEU A 114 -2.33 -8.60 -19.14
CA LEU A 114 -2.33 -9.14 -20.51
C LEU A 114 -2.78 -10.60 -20.58
N ILE A 115 -2.33 -11.44 -19.65
CA ILE A 115 -2.58 -12.89 -19.71
C ILE A 115 -3.78 -13.36 -18.87
N LYS A 116 -4.24 -12.52 -17.95
CA LYS A 116 -5.40 -12.71 -17.07
C LYS A 116 -5.39 -14.07 -16.35
N PRO A 117 -4.35 -14.36 -15.54
CA PRO A 117 -4.23 -15.65 -14.87
C PRO A 117 -5.25 -15.76 -13.73
N ILE A 118 -5.55 -16.99 -13.31
CA ILE A 118 -6.20 -17.23 -12.02
C ILE A 118 -5.15 -16.98 -10.94
N LEU A 119 -5.39 -15.97 -10.10
CA LEU A 119 -4.52 -15.58 -9.00
C LEU A 119 -4.94 -16.29 -7.72
N THR A 120 -3.98 -16.86 -7.02
CA THR A 120 -4.16 -17.46 -5.70
C THR A 120 -4.01 -16.41 -4.59
N LEU A 121 -4.57 -16.68 -3.40
CA LEU A 121 -4.39 -15.80 -2.24
C LEU A 121 -2.90 -15.61 -1.88
N LYS A 122 -2.10 -16.67 -2.03
CA LYS A 122 -0.65 -16.61 -1.79
C LYS A 122 0.05 -15.66 -2.76
N GLU A 123 -0.30 -15.70 -4.04
CA GLU A 123 0.26 -14.79 -5.04
C GLU A 123 -0.16 -13.35 -4.78
N PHE A 124 -1.40 -13.14 -4.33
CA PHE A 124 -1.86 -11.83 -3.83
C PHE A 124 -1.02 -11.36 -2.64
N GLU A 125 -0.79 -12.19 -1.63
CA GLU A 125 0.01 -11.82 -0.46
C GLU A 125 1.45 -11.44 -0.83
N GLU A 126 2.08 -12.23 -1.70
CA GLU A 126 3.42 -11.95 -2.22
C GLU A 126 3.43 -10.63 -3.02
N TYR A 127 2.39 -10.38 -3.83
CA TYR A 127 2.22 -9.12 -4.56
C TYR A 127 2.03 -7.92 -3.63
N ALA A 128 1.11 -8.00 -2.66
CA ALA A 128 0.78 -6.91 -1.75
C ALA A 128 2.01 -6.45 -0.95
N VAL A 129 2.84 -7.39 -0.48
CA VAL A 129 4.09 -7.04 0.20
C VAL A 129 5.10 -6.43 -0.76
N ALA A 130 5.23 -6.99 -1.96
CA ALA A 130 6.23 -6.54 -2.93
C ALA A 130 5.92 -5.17 -3.54
N LYS A 131 4.63 -4.83 -3.77
CA LYS A 131 4.18 -3.51 -4.23
C LYS A 131 4.47 -2.41 -3.21
N HIS A 132 4.57 -2.77 -1.92
CA HIS A 132 4.86 -1.84 -0.84
C HIS A 132 6.29 -1.97 -0.28
N ALA A 133 7.18 -2.72 -0.93
CA ALA A 133 8.52 -3.03 -0.40
C ALA A 133 9.33 -1.77 -0.01
N LEU A 134 9.17 -0.66 -0.75
CA LEU A 134 9.86 0.60 -0.45
C LEU A 134 9.47 1.22 0.90
N ALA A 135 8.31 0.86 1.47
CA ALA A 135 7.92 1.26 2.81
C ALA A 135 8.69 0.53 3.94
N PHE A 136 9.56 -0.44 3.61
CA PHE A 136 10.54 -0.95 4.56
C PHE A 136 11.78 -0.06 4.69
N ILE A 137 12.07 0.80 3.70
CA ILE A 137 13.27 1.65 3.70
C ILE A 137 13.35 2.57 4.92
N PRO A 138 12.25 3.20 5.38
CA PRO A 138 12.31 4.01 6.60
C PRO A 138 12.64 3.18 7.85
N ILE A 139 12.11 1.96 7.98
CA ILE A 139 12.44 1.05 9.09
C ILE A 139 13.92 0.69 9.06
N ILE A 140 14.43 0.30 7.89
CA ILE A 140 15.82 -0.11 7.68
C ILE A 140 16.77 1.05 7.97
N GLY A 141 16.50 2.22 7.40
CA GLY A 141 17.35 3.40 7.59
C GLY A 141 17.37 3.86 9.04
N LEU A 142 16.21 3.93 9.72
CA LEU A 142 16.19 4.27 11.15
C LEU A 142 16.94 3.25 12.01
N ASN A 143 16.91 1.96 11.65
CA ASN A 143 17.67 0.92 12.36
C ASN A 143 19.20 1.03 12.15
N TYR A 144 19.65 1.60 11.03
CA TYR A 144 21.06 1.92 10.83
C TYR A 144 21.49 3.20 11.57
N ILE A 145 20.60 4.19 11.63
CA ILE A 145 20.91 5.51 12.19
C ILE A 145 20.80 5.51 13.73
N PHE A 146 19.79 4.84 14.27
CA PHE A 146 19.43 4.88 15.69
C PHE A 146 19.30 3.48 16.29
N SER A 147 19.47 3.38 17.61
CA SER A 147 19.19 2.15 18.33
C SER A 147 17.68 1.92 18.43
N SER A 148 17.20 0.75 18.03
CA SER A 148 15.79 0.38 18.22
C SER A 148 15.47 0.17 19.69
N ARG A 149 14.26 0.56 20.11
CA ARG A 149 13.68 0.24 21.42
C ARG A 149 13.06 -1.15 21.48
N GLY A 150 12.81 -1.77 20.33
CA GLY A 150 12.12 -3.04 20.21
C GLY A 150 12.72 -3.93 19.12
N ASN A 151 11.95 -4.93 18.68
CA ASN A 151 12.37 -5.86 17.66
C ASN A 151 12.00 -5.34 16.25
N THR A 152 12.97 -4.89 15.48
CA THR A 152 12.72 -4.36 14.12
C THR A 152 12.16 -5.38 13.15
N GLU A 153 12.39 -6.68 13.36
CA GLU A 153 11.77 -7.72 12.53
C GLU A 153 10.28 -7.87 12.85
N LYS A 154 9.88 -7.70 14.12
CA LYS A 154 8.45 -7.62 14.48
C LYS A 154 7.78 -6.39 13.90
N LEU A 155 8.49 -5.27 13.82
CA LEU A 155 7.99 -4.07 13.15
C LEU A 155 7.77 -4.29 11.65
N LYS A 156 8.69 -4.98 10.96
CA LYS A 156 8.50 -5.38 9.56
C LYS A 156 7.33 -6.35 9.39
N GLU A 157 7.15 -7.28 10.33
CA GLU A 157 6.01 -8.21 10.35
C GLU A 157 4.68 -7.47 10.48
N VAL A 158 4.60 -6.46 11.36
CA VAL A 158 3.43 -5.57 11.46
C VAL A 158 3.14 -4.88 10.12
N TYR A 159 4.16 -4.30 9.49
CA TYR A 159 4.01 -3.63 8.19
C TYR A 159 3.58 -4.61 7.08
N THR A 160 4.06 -5.85 7.13
CA THR A 160 3.66 -6.91 6.20
C THR A 160 2.16 -7.19 6.28
N PHE A 161 1.60 -7.31 7.49
CA PHE A 161 0.17 -7.44 7.69
C PHE A 161 -0.60 -6.19 7.22
N ILE A 162 -0.09 -4.99 7.52
CA ILE A 162 -0.67 -3.73 7.05
C ILE A 162 -0.74 -3.69 5.52
N PHE A 163 0.32 -4.05 4.81
CA PHE A 163 0.35 -4.03 3.35
C PHE A 163 -0.67 -4.97 2.73
N LYS A 164 -0.85 -6.16 3.30
CA LYS A 164 -1.86 -7.11 2.86
C LYS A 164 -3.28 -6.58 3.07
N GLY A 165 -3.55 -5.97 4.23
CA GLY A 165 -4.85 -5.36 4.53
C GLY A 165 -5.16 -4.19 3.61
N ILE A 166 -4.22 -3.24 3.48
CA ILE A 166 -4.38 -2.08 2.60
C ILE A 166 -4.60 -2.51 1.15
N GLN A 167 -3.76 -3.40 0.60
CA GLN A 167 -3.92 -3.80 -0.81
C GLN A 167 -5.23 -4.54 -1.06
N MET A 168 -5.71 -5.36 -0.12
CA MET A 168 -7.00 -6.02 -0.30
C MET A 168 -8.13 -5.00 -0.29
N ASN A 169 -8.08 -4.03 0.63
CA ASN A 169 -9.09 -2.98 0.71
C ASN A 169 -9.10 -2.11 -0.57
N ASP A 170 -7.92 -1.77 -1.08
CA ASP A 170 -7.69 -1.04 -2.33
C ASP A 170 -8.31 -1.79 -3.53
N ASP A 171 -7.95 -3.06 -3.74
CA ASP A 171 -8.51 -3.89 -4.83
C ASP A 171 -10.06 -4.03 -4.73
N ILE A 172 -10.64 -3.97 -3.53
CA ILE A 172 -12.09 -4.04 -3.31
C ILE A 172 -12.75 -2.71 -3.67
N GLU A 173 -12.23 -1.60 -3.15
CA GLU A 173 -12.79 -0.25 -3.36
C GLU A 173 -12.68 0.18 -4.83
N ASP A 174 -11.58 -0.20 -5.50
CA ASP A 174 -11.30 0.16 -6.88
C ASP A 174 -11.77 -0.87 -7.91
N LEU A 175 -12.44 -1.95 -7.52
CA LEU A 175 -12.90 -3.01 -8.43
C LEU A 175 -13.62 -2.46 -9.68
N SER A 176 -14.52 -1.48 -9.51
CA SER A 176 -15.23 -0.88 -10.65
C SER A 176 -14.30 -0.09 -11.57
N ALA A 177 -13.29 0.60 -11.03
CA ALA A 177 -12.30 1.34 -11.80
C ALA A 177 -11.33 0.37 -12.51
N ASP A 178 -10.90 -0.68 -11.82
CA ASP A 178 -10.04 -1.74 -12.36
C ASP A 178 -10.68 -2.42 -13.57
N ILE A 179 -11.96 -2.78 -13.46
CA ILE A 179 -12.71 -3.36 -14.59
C ILE A 179 -12.74 -2.38 -15.76
N GLN A 180 -13.02 -1.10 -15.51
CA GLN A 180 -13.08 -0.08 -16.56
C GLN A 180 -11.72 0.17 -17.24
N ASN A 181 -10.64 0.09 -16.47
CA ASN A 181 -9.27 0.30 -16.93
C ASN A 181 -8.58 -1.00 -17.40
N ASP A 182 -9.32 -2.10 -17.46
CA ASP A 182 -8.85 -3.46 -17.73
C ASP A 182 -7.70 -3.93 -16.82
N GLN A 183 -7.58 -3.40 -15.60
CA GLN A 183 -6.59 -3.87 -14.63
C GLN A 183 -6.98 -5.25 -14.08
N TRP A 184 -6.00 -6.15 -13.93
CA TRP A 184 -6.22 -7.52 -13.48
C TRP A 184 -5.71 -7.73 -12.06
N THR A 185 -6.60 -7.48 -11.11
CA THR A 185 -6.37 -7.65 -9.67
C THR A 185 -6.79 -9.03 -9.16
N TYR A 186 -6.44 -9.33 -7.91
CA TYR A 186 -6.85 -10.59 -7.28
C TYR A 186 -8.37 -10.69 -7.16
N VAL A 187 -9.03 -9.60 -6.76
CA VAL A 187 -10.49 -9.52 -6.65
C VAL A 187 -11.14 -9.83 -8.00
N ARG A 188 -10.67 -9.19 -9.08
CA ARG A 188 -11.20 -9.43 -10.43
C ARG A 188 -11.01 -10.88 -10.89
N SER A 189 -9.82 -11.45 -10.66
CA SER A 189 -9.54 -12.87 -10.92
C SER A 189 -10.56 -13.80 -10.24
N ARG A 190 -10.87 -13.56 -8.96
CA ARG A 190 -11.83 -14.36 -8.19
C ARG A 190 -13.26 -14.26 -8.74
N VAL A 191 -13.67 -13.06 -9.14
CA VAL A 191 -15.00 -12.80 -9.73
C VAL A 191 -15.14 -13.54 -11.06
N GLU A 192 -14.15 -13.44 -11.94
CA GLU A 192 -14.15 -14.08 -13.25
C GLU A 192 -14.13 -15.62 -13.16
N GLU A 193 -13.38 -16.16 -12.19
CA GLU A 193 -13.41 -17.59 -11.87
C GLU A 193 -14.81 -18.03 -11.43
N PHE A 194 -15.44 -17.30 -10.50
CA PHE A 194 -16.78 -17.61 -10.02
C PHE A 194 -17.83 -17.57 -11.14
N ILE A 195 -17.78 -16.55 -12.01
CA ILE A 195 -18.66 -16.41 -13.19
C ILE A 195 -18.54 -17.67 -14.07
N LYS A 196 -17.32 -18.09 -14.36
CA LYS A 196 -17.03 -19.25 -15.20
C LYS A 196 -17.48 -20.56 -14.57
N GLU A 197 -17.20 -20.78 -13.29
CA GLU A 197 -17.57 -22.01 -12.57
C GLU A 197 -19.09 -22.19 -12.46
N ASN A 198 -19.82 -21.08 -12.32
CA ASN A 198 -21.26 -21.08 -12.18
C ASN A 198 -22.01 -20.91 -13.52
N ASN A 199 -21.29 -20.84 -14.64
CA ASN A 199 -21.85 -20.62 -15.99
C ASN A 199 -22.78 -19.40 -16.02
N LEU A 200 -22.34 -18.28 -15.44
CA LEU A 200 -23.09 -17.03 -15.44
C LEU A 200 -22.79 -16.26 -16.73
N ASP A 201 -23.84 -15.82 -17.42
CA ASP A 201 -23.73 -15.01 -18.63
C ASP A 201 -24.47 -13.68 -18.46
N ASN A 202 -23.87 -12.59 -18.96
CA ASN A 202 -24.50 -11.26 -18.96
C ASN A 202 -25.40 -11.04 -20.19
N GLU A 203 -26.29 -11.99 -20.49
CA GLU A 203 -27.12 -11.96 -21.72
C GLU A 203 -28.04 -10.73 -21.79
N SER A 204 -28.50 -10.23 -20.63
CA SER A 204 -29.36 -9.06 -20.52
C SER A 204 -28.61 -7.72 -20.62
N GLY A 205 -27.28 -7.73 -20.74
CA GLY A 205 -26.47 -6.52 -20.80
C GLY A 205 -26.59 -5.66 -19.54
N LEU A 206 -26.61 -6.29 -18.37
CA LEU A 206 -26.63 -5.60 -17.08
C LEU A 206 -25.37 -4.76 -16.94
N ASP A 207 -25.58 -3.50 -16.59
CA ASP A 207 -24.50 -2.61 -16.19
C ASP A 207 -23.87 -3.10 -14.88
N LYS A 208 -22.54 -2.97 -14.80
CA LYS A 208 -21.71 -3.40 -13.65
C LYS A 208 -21.96 -4.87 -13.25
N PHE A 209 -22.04 -5.76 -14.23
CA PHE A 209 -22.37 -7.17 -13.99
C PHE A 209 -21.38 -7.85 -13.04
N GLU A 210 -20.08 -7.72 -13.30
CA GLU A 210 -19.00 -8.31 -12.52
C GLU A 210 -18.98 -7.78 -11.09
N GLU A 211 -19.16 -6.47 -10.90
CA GLU A 211 -19.28 -5.84 -9.58
C GLU A 211 -20.52 -6.38 -8.82
N ARG A 212 -21.65 -6.60 -9.50
CA ARG A 212 -22.82 -7.23 -8.86
C ARG A 212 -22.52 -8.66 -8.45
N VAL A 213 -21.84 -9.44 -9.31
CA VAL A 213 -21.42 -10.81 -8.97
C VAL A 213 -20.52 -10.82 -7.75
N PHE A 214 -19.55 -9.90 -7.67
CA PHE A 214 -18.68 -9.73 -6.50
C PHE A 214 -19.47 -9.60 -5.19
N TYR A 215 -20.46 -8.72 -5.14
CA TYR A 215 -21.26 -8.49 -3.92
C TYR A 215 -22.22 -9.64 -3.58
N VAL A 216 -22.79 -10.35 -4.56
CA VAL A 216 -23.81 -11.41 -4.29
C VAL A 216 -23.24 -12.83 -4.20
N SER A 217 -21.99 -13.04 -4.59
CA SER A 217 -21.34 -14.36 -4.58
C SER A 217 -20.76 -14.77 -3.21
N GLY A 218 -20.71 -13.84 -2.26
CA GLY A 218 -20.01 -14.01 -0.98
C GLY A 218 -18.52 -13.69 -1.04
N ILE A 219 -17.96 -13.40 -2.23
CA ILE A 219 -16.55 -13.01 -2.38
C ILE A 219 -16.27 -11.70 -1.63
N ALA A 220 -17.15 -10.70 -1.74
CA ALA A 220 -16.97 -9.43 -1.03
C ALA A 220 -16.82 -9.63 0.49
N GLU A 221 -17.69 -10.43 1.11
CA GLU A 221 -17.65 -10.73 2.54
C GLU A 221 -16.35 -11.43 2.94
N GLU A 222 -15.90 -12.42 2.15
CA GLU A 222 -14.63 -13.13 2.37
C GLU A 222 -13.43 -12.17 2.35
N LEU A 223 -13.36 -11.30 1.34
CA LEU A 223 -12.20 -10.43 1.14
C LEU A 223 -12.17 -9.24 2.11
N ILE A 224 -13.32 -8.70 2.48
CA ILE A 224 -13.43 -7.70 3.57
C ILE A 224 -12.98 -8.31 4.89
N ALA A 225 -13.47 -9.52 5.22
CA ALA A 225 -13.06 -10.22 6.44
C ALA A 225 -11.55 -10.50 6.47
N TYR A 226 -10.97 -10.91 5.33
CA TYR A 226 -9.53 -11.08 5.20
C TYR A 226 -8.77 -9.77 5.48
N SER A 227 -9.17 -8.66 4.85
CA SER A 227 -8.53 -7.34 5.04
C SER A 227 -8.50 -6.94 6.53
N LYS A 228 -9.67 -7.06 7.19
CA LYS A 228 -9.83 -6.79 8.61
C LYS A 228 -8.98 -7.71 9.49
N GLU A 229 -8.91 -9.01 9.16
CA GLU A 229 -8.06 -9.97 9.87
C GLU A 229 -6.58 -9.57 9.80
N GLN A 230 -6.09 -9.10 8.64
CA GLN A 230 -4.71 -8.64 8.52
C GLN A 230 -4.43 -7.43 9.43
N PHE A 231 -5.34 -6.46 9.51
CA PHE A 231 -5.19 -5.32 10.43
C PHE A 231 -5.22 -5.76 11.90
N ILE A 232 -6.09 -6.71 12.27
CA ILE A 232 -6.13 -7.27 13.62
C ILE A 232 -4.80 -7.97 13.96
N ASN A 233 -4.25 -8.76 13.05
CA ASN A 233 -2.96 -9.43 13.23
C ASN A 233 -1.82 -8.42 13.40
N ALA A 234 -1.78 -7.38 12.56
CA ALA A 234 -0.83 -6.27 12.71
C ALA A 234 -0.95 -5.63 14.10
N ARG A 235 -2.18 -5.41 14.56
CA ARG A 235 -2.48 -4.72 15.83
C ARG A 235 -2.01 -5.53 17.02
N ASN A 236 -2.26 -6.84 17.02
CA ASN A 236 -1.87 -7.72 18.10
C ASN A 236 -0.35 -7.74 18.26
N ILE A 237 0.40 -7.85 17.16
CA ILE A 237 1.86 -7.80 17.20
C ILE A 237 2.35 -6.42 17.65
N ALA A 238 1.73 -5.34 17.17
CA ALA A 238 2.07 -3.98 17.56
C ALA A 238 1.85 -3.72 19.06
N LEU A 239 0.75 -4.25 19.64
CA LEU A 239 0.46 -4.20 21.07
C LEU A 239 1.50 -4.96 21.90
N GLU A 240 1.86 -6.17 21.47
CA GLU A 240 2.87 -7.01 22.15
C GLU A 240 4.25 -6.36 22.20
N ASN A 241 4.54 -5.46 21.26
CA ASN A 241 5.84 -4.79 21.12
C ASN A 241 5.82 -3.29 21.49
N ASP A 242 4.71 -2.79 22.06
CA ASP A 242 4.53 -1.38 22.50
C ASP A 242 4.67 -0.32 21.38
N TYR A 243 4.24 -0.64 20.15
CA TYR A 243 4.22 0.30 19.01
C TYR A 243 2.93 1.15 19.00
N LYS A 244 2.82 2.08 19.95
CA LYS A 244 1.59 2.83 20.29
C LYS A 244 0.97 3.60 19.12
N GLU A 245 1.76 4.30 18.33
CA GLU A 245 1.27 5.10 17.20
C GLU A 245 0.68 4.21 16.11
N ILE A 246 1.30 3.04 15.89
CA ILE A 246 0.78 2.03 14.96
C ILE A 246 -0.51 1.39 15.50
N VAL A 247 -0.53 1.04 16.80
CA VAL A 247 -1.74 0.51 17.45
C VAL A 247 -2.90 1.48 17.31
N ARG A 248 -2.68 2.78 17.57
CA ARG A 248 -3.73 3.80 17.45
C ARG A 248 -4.27 3.89 16.03
N TRP A 249 -3.39 3.92 15.03
CA TRP A 249 -3.81 3.96 13.63
C TRP A 249 -4.59 2.70 13.21
N LEU A 250 -4.16 1.53 13.70
CA LEU A 250 -4.85 0.26 13.45
C LEU A 250 -6.23 0.21 14.14
N ASP A 251 -6.34 0.73 15.37
CA ASP A 251 -7.62 0.83 16.09
C ASP A 251 -8.64 1.67 15.30
N GLU A 252 -8.20 2.81 14.76
CA GLU A 252 -9.05 3.67 13.92
C GLU A 252 -9.44 2.97 12.61
N THR A 253 -8.48 2.35 11.93
CA THR A 253 -8.72 1.65 10.66
C THR A 253 -9.68 0.47 10.83
N ILE A 254 -9.51 -0.34 11.89
CA ILE A 254 -10.41 -1.46 12.20
C ILE A 254 -11.80 -0.96 12.58
N SER A 255 -11.90 0.18 13.29
CA SER A 255 -13.18 0.79 13.62
C SER A 255 -13.92 1.25 12.36
N ASP A 256 -13.24 1.90 11.43
CA ASP A 256 -13.84 2.37 10.18
C ASP A 256 -14.37 1.21 9.32
N LEU A 257 -13.59 0.12 9.19
CA LEU A 257 -14.05 -1.10 8.51
C LEU A 257 -15.27 -1.72 9.20
N SER A 258 -15.27 -1.77 10.53
CA SER A 258 -16.41 -2.33 11.29
C SER A 258 -17.67 -1.48 11.17
N ASN A 259 -17.53 -0.15 11.12
CA ASN A 259 -18.65 0.76 10.89
C ASN A 259 -19.24 0.58 9.47
N ASN A 260 -18.39 0.33 8.47
CA ASN A 260 -18.85 0.04 7.11
C ASN A 260 -19.61 -1.29 7.04
N GLU A 261 -19.11 -2.34 7.71
CA GLU A 261 -19.81 -3.63 7.83
C GLU A 261 -21.19 -3.46 8.51
N GLU A 262 -21.27 -2.70 9.60
CA GLU A 262 -22.51 -2.44 10.33
C GLU A 262 -23.51 -1.65 9.47
N LEU A 263 -23.05 -0.61 8.77
CA LEU A 263 -23.88 0.16 7.83
C LEU A 263 -24.49 -0.73 6.74
N VAL A 264 -23.70 -1.64 6.17
CA VAL A 264 -24.20 -2.58 5.15
C VAL A 264 -25.22 -3.55 5.77
N SER A 265 -24.95 -4.07 6.98
CA SER A 265 -25.87 -4.97 7.67
C SER A 265 -27.22 -4.31 7.99
N ASP A 266 -27.21 -3.06 8.44
CA ASP A 266 -28.41 -2.28 8.74
C ASP A 266 -29.26 -1.99 7.50
N LEU A 267 -28.63 -1.86 6.33
CA LEU A 267 -29.34 -1.65 5.05
C LEU A 267 -29.98 -2.93 4.51
N VAL A 268 -29.49 -4.11 4.90
CA VAL A 268 -30.00 -5.42 4.44
C VAL A 268 -31.07 -6.00 5.38
N ASN A 269 -31.04 -5.63 6.66
CA ASN A 269 -31.95 -6.14 7.69
C ASN A 269 -33.20 -5.26 7.96
N ASN A 270 -33.41 -4.19 7.16
CA ASN A 270 -34.61 -3.34 7.18
C ASN A 270 -35.53 -3.61 5.97
#